data_AF-A7TBI4-F1
#
_entry.id   AF-A7TBI4-F1
#
_cell.length_a   1.000
_cell.length_b   1.000
_cell.length_c   1.000
_cell.angle_alpha   90.00
_cell.angle_beta   90.00
_cell.angle_gamma   90.00
#
_symmetry.space_group_name_H-M   'P 1'
#
loop_
_entity.id
_entity.type
_entity.pdbx_description
1 polymer ?
#
loop_
_entity_poly.entity_id
_entity_poly.type
_entity_poly.pdbx_seq_one_letter_code
_entity_poly.pdbx_strand_id
1 'polypeptide(L)'
;ISILALAPLTNLAIAGRLDPTFLTNVKAVHMMGGNKHAVGNHLVTAEFNFGADPEAAHIVLNEFKCNMSLITWEFTLENPMTWAWFDEYAAVNTTKGRFIYNITRHVSIIVKWQCYGMG
;
A
#
# COMPACT_ATOMS: atom_id res chain seq x y z
N ILE A 1 -14.01 -14.19 4.24
CA ILE A 1 -12.59 -13.76 4.35
C ILE A 1 -12.49 -12.32 3.87
N SER A 2 -11.63 -11.51 4.47
CA SER A 2 -11.29 -10.17 3.97
C SER A 2 -9.82 -10.14 3.54
N ILE A 3 -9.53 -9.46 2.44
CA ILE A 3 -8.20 -9.40 1.83
C ILE A 3 -7.63 -8.00 2.03
N LEU A 4 -6.37 -7.92 2.47
CA LEU A 4 -5.59 -6.69 2.49
C LEU A 4 -4.50 -6.78 1.40
N ALA A 5 -4.65 -5.98 0.34
CA ALA A 5 -3.71 -5.93 -0.77
C ALA A 5 -2.78 -4.72 -0.61
N LEU A 6 -1.48 -4.99 -0.42
CA LEU A 6 -0.43 -3.98 -0.22
C LEU A 6 0.60 -3.94 -1.36
N ALA A 7 0.29 -4.64 -2.47
CA ALA A 7 1.15 -4.87 -3.61
C ALA A 7 0.29 -4.86 -4.90
N PRO A 8 0.90 -4.96 -6.11
CA PRO A 8 0.14 -5.01 -7.36
C PRO A 8 -0.95 -6.10 -7.35
N LEU A 9 -2.08 -5.80 -7.98
CA LEU A 9 -3.32 -6.58 -7.85
C LEU A 9 -3.34 -7.85 -8.72
N THR A 10 -2.22 -8.19 -9.37
CA THR A 10 -2.06 -9.33 -10.29
C THR A 10 -2.59 -10.64 -9.70
N ASN A 11 -2.24 -10.94 -8.44
CA ASN A 11 -2.67 -12.18 -7.78
C ASN A 11 -4.20 -12.22 -7.59
N LEU A 12 -4.83 -11.09 -7.28
CA LEU A 12 -6.29 -11.03 -7.12
C LEU A 12 -6.99 -11.17 -8.47
N ALA A 13 -6.50 -10.48 -9.50
CA ALA A 13 -7.03 -10.60 -10.84
C ALA A 13 -6.94 -12.05 -11.35
N ILE A 14 -5.78 -12.69 -11.21
CA ILE A 14 -5.59 -14.10 -11.57
C ILE A 14 -6.52 -15.01 -10.76
N ALA A 15 -6.64 -14.81 -9.45
CA ALA A 15 -7.55 -15.61 -8.62
C ALA A 15 -9.01 -15.53 -9.10
N GLY A 16 -9.49 -14.32 -9.42
CA GLY A 16 -10.84 -14.13 -9.97
C GLY A 16 -11.04 -14.76 -11.35
N ARG A 17 -9.98 -14.90 -12.14
CA ARG A 17 -10.01 -15.60 -13.44
C ARG A 17 -9.98 -17.12 -13.30
N LEU A 18 -9.20 -17.64 -12.35
CA LEU A 18 -9.08 -19.08 -12.10
C LEU A 18 -10.33 -19.65 -11.42
N ASP A 19 -10.95 -18.88 -10.54
CA ASP A 19 -12.17 -19.26 -9.84
C ASP A 19 -13.18 -18.09 -9.84
N PRO A 20 -14.19 -18.12 -10.73
CA PRO A 20 -15.22 -17.10 -10.75
C PRO A 20 -16.02 -16.98 -9.45
N THR A 21 -16.09 -18.04 -8.64
CA THR A 21 -16.79 -17.99 -7.34
C THR A 21 -16.01 -17.20 -6.30
N PHE A 22 -14.69 -17.03 -6.49
CA PHE A 22 -13.85 -16.18 -5.66
C PHE A 22 -14.37 -14.73 -5.61
N LEU A 23 -14.82 -14.20 -6.75
CA LEU A 23 -15.32 -12.83 -6.89
C LEU A 23 -16.53 -12.54 -5.98
N THR A 24 -17.31 -13.57 -5.66
CA THR A 24 -18.51 -13.48 -4.81
C THR A 24 -18.28 -13.94 -3.36
N ASN A 25 -17.30 -14.81 -3.13
CA ASN A 25 -17.04 -15.41 -1.81
C ASN A 25 -16.17 -14.53 -0.90
N VAL A 26 -15.41 -13.58 -1.48
CA VAL A 26 -14.64 -12.61 -0.71
C VAL A 26 -15.59 -11.60 -0.07
N LYS A 27 -15.48 -11.41 1.25
CA LYS A 27 -16.33 -10.48 2.01
C LYS A 27 -15.94 -9.03 1.72
N ALA A 28 -14.64 -8.76 1.72
CA ALA A 28 -14.10 -7.43 1.46
C ALA A 28 -12.68 -7.49 0.91
N VAL A 29 -12.32 -6.48 0.12
CA VAL A 29 -10.95 -6.22 -0.32
C VAL A 29 -10.59 -4.79 0.08
N HIS A 30 -9.56 -4.65 0.91
CA HIS A 30 -8.94 -3.38 1.23
C HIS A 30 -7.61 -3.32 0.51
N MET A 31 -7.41 -2.30 -0.32
CA MET A 31 -6.21 -2.20 -1.16
C MET A 31 -5.55 -0.84 -0.98
N MET A 32 -4.23 -0.84 -0.82
CA MET A 32 -3.44 0.36 -0.91
C MET A 32 -2.97 0.53 -2.34
N GLY A 33 -3.37 1.63 -2.96
CA GLY A 33 -2.91 1.97 -4.30
C GLY A 33 -3.78 3.00 -5.00
N GLY A 34 -3.36 3.38 -6.20
CA GLY A 34 -4.02 4.41 -6.99
C GLY A 34 -3.88 5.82 -6.38
N ASN A 35 -4.38 6.79 -7.12
CA ASN A 35 -4.35 8.20 -6.74
C ASN A 35 -5.62 8.91 -7.22
N LYS A 36 -6.12 9.87 -6.44
CA LYS A 36 -7.34 10.65 -6.76
C LYS A 36 -7.02 11.91 -7.56
N HIS A 37 -5.84 12.48 -7.39
CA HIS A 37 -5.44 13.76 -8.00
C HIS A 37 -4.46 13.59 -9.16
N ALA A 38 -4.26 12.35 -9.64
CA ALA A 38 -3.25 12.00 -10.65
C ALA A 38 -1.83 12.44 -10.25
N VAL A 39 -1.55 12.54 -8.95
CA VAL A 39 -0.20 12.74 -8.42
C VAL A 39 0.39 11.37 -8.17
N GLY A 40 1.36 10.96 -8.98
CA GLY A 40 2.00 9.67 -8.86
C GLY A 40 3.19 9.67 -7.89
N ASN A 41 3.59 8.48 -7.46
CA ASN A 41 4.83 8.22 -6.72
C ASN A 41 5.79 7.29 -7.48
N HIS A 42 5.34 6.70 -8.59
CA HIS A 42 6.11 5.80 -9.45
C HIS A 42 6.33 6.41 -10.83
N LEU A 43 5.27 6.92 -11.45
CA LEU A 43 5.33 7.79 -12.64
C LEU A 43 4.72 9.16 -12.31
N VAL A 44 4.76 10.10 -13.25
CA VAL A 44 4.17 11.44 -13.07
C VAL A 44 2.73 11.35 -12.57
N THR A 45 1.95 10.40 -13.11
CA THR A 45 0.52 10.26 -12.84
C THR A 45 0.12 8.95 -12.19
N ALA A 46 1.04 8.01 -11.97
CA ALA A 46 0.72 6.67 -11.46
C ALA A 46 1.30 6.40 -10.07
N GLU A 47 0.46 5.83 -9.21
CA GLU A 47 0.88 5.20 -7.97
C GLU A 47 1.53 3.84 -8.26
N PHE A 48 2.51 3.43 -7.46
CA PHE A 48 3.33 2.23 -7.64
C PHE A 48 2.55 0.94 -7.86
N ASN A 49 1.64 0.55 -6.96
CA ASN A 49 0.91 -0.72 -7.07
C ASN A 49 0.02 -0.77 -8.31
N PHE A 50 -0.69 0.32 -8.60
CA PHE A 50 -1.58 0.41 -9.76
C PHE A 50 -0.82 0.61 -11.07
N GLY A 51 0.31 1.31 -11.04
CA GLY A 51 1.17 1.52 -12.20
C GLY A 51 2.01 0.30 -12.57
N ALA A 52 2.25 -0.62 -11.63
CA ALA A 52 2.95 -1.86 -11.89
C ALA A 52 2.11 -2.88 -12.69
N ASP A 53 0.79 -2.91 -12.47
CA ASP A 53 -0.15 -3.77 -13.22
C ASP A 53 -1.52 -3.08 -13.34
N PRO A 54 -1.67 -2.15 -14.31
CA PRO A 54 -2.91 -1.40 -14.49
C PRO A 54 -4.05 -2.28 -15.00
N GLU A 55 -3.76 -3.35 -15.75
CA GLU A 55 -4.76 -4.31 -16.22
C GLU A 55 -5.38 -5.08 -15.06
N ALA A 56 -4.58 -5.56 -14.11
CA ALA A 56 -5.09 -6.21 -12.91
C ALA A 56 -5.90 -5.25 -12.04
N ALA A 57 -5.46 -4.01 -11.89
CA ALA A 57 -6.23 -2.99 -11.19
C ALA A 57 -7.59 -2.73 -11.84
N HIS A 58 -7.64 -2.66 -13.17
CA HIS A 58 -8.88 -2.54 -13.93
C HIS A 58 -9.81 -3.74 -13.69
N ILE A 59 -9.30 -4.97 -13.76
CA ILE A 59 -10.08 -6.18 -13.50
C ILE A 59 -10.65 -6.17 -12.08
N VAL A 60 -9.81 -5.93 -11.07
CA VAL A 60 -10.26 -5.98 -9.68
C VAL A 60 -11.34 -4.94 -9.41
N LEU A 61 -11.14 -3.69 -9.85
CA LEU A 61 -12.11 -2.62 -9.61
C LEU A 61 -13.45 -2.81 -10.32
N ASN A 62 -13.47 -3.43 -11.50
CA ASN A 62 -14.71 -3.58 -12.29
C ASN A 62 -15.45 -4.90 -11.99
N GLU A 63 -14.72 -5.97 -11.70
CA GLU A 63 -15.28 -7.32 -11.65
C GLU A 63 -15.60 -7.79 -10.22
N PHE A 64 -14.82 -7.39 -9.22
CA PHE A 64 -15.09 -7.78 -7.84
C PHE A 64 -16.35 -7.07 -7.33
N LYS A 65 -17.26 -7.85 -6.73
CA LYS A 65 -18.55 -7.35 -6.22
C LYS A 65 -18.61 -7.24 -4.69
N CYS A 66 -17.51 -7.57 -4.02
CA CYS A 66 -17.39 -7.47 -2.58
C CYS A 66 -17.25 -6.01 -2.13
N ASN A 67 -17.32 -5.77 -0.82
CA ASN A 67 -17.05 -4.46 -0.26
C ASN A 67 -15.57 -4.08 -0.50
N MET A 68 -15.33 -2.97 -1.22
CA MET A 68 -13.98 -2.54 -1.57
C MET A 68 -13.61 -1.22 -0.89
N SER A 69 -12.40 -1.15 -0.34
CA SER A 69 -11.82 0.09 0.15
C SER A 69 -10.52 0.36 -0.58
N LEU A 70 -10.41 1.55 -1.18
CA LEU A 70 -9.20 2.03 -1.83
C LEU A 70 -8.51 3.05 -0.90
N ILE A 71 -7.34 2.69 -0.41
CA ILE A 71 -6.46 3.56 0.37
C ILE A 71 -5.49 4.18 -0.62
N THR A 72 -5.81 5.39 -1.10
CA THR A 72 -5.02 6.05 -2.14
C THR A 72 -3.68 6.55 -1.60
N TRP A 73 -2.76 6.85 -2.53
CA TRP A 73 -1.49 7.49 -2.22
C TRP A 73 -1.67 8.75 -1.38
N GLU A 74 -2.59 9.64 -1.76
CA GLU A 74 -2.83 10.89 -1.04
C GLU A 74 -3.39 10.66 0.36
N PHE A 75 -4.28 9.66 0.55
CA PHE A 75 -4.78 9.34 1.87
C PHE A 75 -3.65 8.90 2.83
N THR A 76 -2.66 8.19 2.30
CA THR A 76 -1.48 7.77 3.08
C THR A 76 -0.58 8.96 3.43
N LEU A 77 -0.43 9.92 2.52
CA LEU A 77 0.32 11.15 2.76
C LEU A 77 -0.38 12.10 3.75
N GLU A 78 -1.72 12.14 3.73
CA GLU A 78 -2.54 12.95 4.63
C GLU A 78 -2.57 12.38 6.07
N ASN A 79 -2.31 11.08 6.23
CA ASN A 79 -2.36 10.37 7.52
C ASN A 79 -1.04 9.66 7.86
N PRO A 80 0.10 10.36 7.90
CA PRO A 80 1.38 9.75 8.19
C PRO A 80 1.50 9.40 9.69
N MET A 81 2.28 8.36 9.99
CA MET A 81 2.72 8.12 11.36
C MET A 81 3.73 9.18 11.79
N THR A 82 3.69 9.59 13.04
CA THR A 82 4.68 10.56 13.56
C THR A 82 6.04 9.88 13.72
N TRP A 83 7.11 10.66 13.50
CA TRP A 83 8.47 10.15 13.70
C TRP A 83 8.75 9.77 15.14
N ALA A 84 8.18 10.49 16.10
CA ALA A 84 8.28 10.14 17.52
C ALA A 84 7.71 8.75 17.80
N TRP A 85 6.52 8.44 17.26
CA TRP A 85 5.91 7.12 17.37
C TRP A 85 6.76 6.04 16.70
N PHE A 86 7.26 6.32 15.49
CA PHE A 86 8.09 5.38 14.73
C PHE A 86 9.41 5.06 15.46
N ASP A 87 10.06 6.07 16.03
CA ASP A 87 11.32 5.91 16.75
C ASP A 87 11.13 5.10 18.04
N GLU A 88 10.04 5.35 18.77
CA GLU A 88 9.65 4.52 19.93
C GLU A 88 9.44 3.06 19.51
N TYR A 89 8.68 2.84 18.43
CA TYR A 89 8.40 1.50 17.92
C TYR A 89 9.66 0.76 17.44
N ALA A 90 10.55 1.45 16.72
CA ALA A 90 11.80 0.88 16.20
C ALA A 90 12.83 0.62 17.32
N ALA A 91 12.77 1.35 18.43
CA ALA A 91 13.65 1.18 19.59
C ALA A 91 13.24 0.00 20.50
N VAL A 92 12.06 -0.58 20.32
CA VAL A 92 11.61 -1.74 21.10
C VAL A 92 12.60 -2.90 20.91
N ASN A 93 13.24 -3.34 22.01
CA ASN A 93 14.29 -4.36 21.98
C ASN A 93 13.74 -5.80 21.82
N THR A 94 12.94 -6.02 20.78
CA THR A 94 12.43 -7.33 20.36
C THR A 94 13.06 -7.73 19.04
N THR A 95 12.98 -9.01 18.68
CA THR A 95 13.44 -9.49 17.37
C THR A 95 12.73 -8.76 16.22
N LYS A 96 11.43 -8.47 16.37
CA LYS A 96 10.64 -7.73 15.38
C LYS A 96 11.03 -6.26 15.32
N GLY A 97 11.22 -5.60 16.47
CA GLY A 97 11.69 -4.20 16.53
C GLY A 97 13.04 -4.02 15.85
N ARG A 98 14.01 -4.91 16.14
CA ARG A 98 15.32 -4.93 15.46
C ARG A 98 15.20 -5.16 13.95
N PHE A 99 14.30 -6.05 13.52
CA PHE A 99 14.05 -6.28 12.10
C PHE A 99 13.51 -5.02 11.41
N ILE A 100 12.47 -4.39 11.97
CA ILE A 100 11.91 -3.14 11.43
C ILE A 100 12.97 -2.05 11.39
N TYR A 101 13.74 -1.84 12.47
CA TYR A 101 14.84 -0.90 12.48
C TYR A 101 15.84 -1.16 11.35
N ASN A 102 16.27 -2.41 11.17
CA ASN A 102 17.26 -2.77 10.16
C ASN A 102 16.79 -2.53 8.72
N ILE A 103 15.53 -2.85 8.40
CA ILE A 103 15.01 -2.67 7.03
C ILE A 103 14.64 -1.21 6.72
N THR A 104 14.40 -0.38 7.75
CA THR A 104 13.94 0.99 7.57
C THR A 104 15.01 2.05 7.78
N ARG A 105 16.07 1.79 8.55
CA ARG A 105 17.06 2.80 9.01
C ARG A 105 17.62 3.68 7.89
N HIS A 106 17.84 3.13 6.70
CA HIS A 106 18.40 3.91 5.58
C HIS A 106 17.35 4.86 4.99
N VAL A 107 16.13 4.38 4.79
CA VAL A 107 15.02 5.18 4.26
C VAL A 107 14.56 6.22 5.28
N SER A 108 14.46 5.86 6.56
CA SER A 108 14.01 6.78 7.60
C SER A 108 14.94 7.99 7.74
N ILE A 109 16.25 7.81 7.62
CA ILE A 109 17.22 8.92 7.60
C ILE A 109 16.93 9.85 6.42
N ILE A 110 16.78 9.31 5.20
CA ILE A 110 16.56 10.10 3.98
C ILE A 110 15.25 10.88 4.08
N VAL A 111 14.16 10.21 4.46
CA VAL A 111 12.83 10.83 4.51
C VAL A 111 12.77 11.88 5.64
N LYS A 112 13.36 11.62 6.81
CA LYS A 112 13.48 12.65 7.87
C LYS A 112 14.25 13.87 7.37
N TRP A 113 15.33 13.66 6.63
CA TRP A 113 16.11 14.74 6.03
C TRP A 113 15.26 15.59 5.07
N GLN A 114 14.48 14.95 4.21
CA GLN A 114 13.56 15.63 3.29
C GLN A 114 12.44 16.39 4.02
N CYS A 115 11.90 15.82 5.11
CA CYS A 115 10.81 16.44 5.87
C CYS A 115 11.27 17.61 6.76
N TYR A 116 12.48 17.53 7.34
CA TYR A 116 12.94 18.47 8.37
C TYR A 116 14.13 19.34 7.96
N GLY A 117 14.74 19.12 6.80
CA GLY A 117 15.77 19.99 6.24
C GLY A 117 17.00 20.19 7.13
N MET A 118 17.38 19.20 7.95
CA MET A 118 18.55 19.32 8.83
C MET A 118 19.86 19.07 8.08
N GLY A 119 20.38 20.13 7.43
CA GLY A 119 21.79 20.26 7.03
C GLY A 119 22.74 20.52 8.18
#